data_AF-A0A954CTS3-F1
#
_entry.id   AF-A0A954CTS3-F1
#
_cell.length_a   1.000
_cell.length_b   1.000
_cell.length_c   1.000
_cell.angle_alpha   90.00
_cell.angle_beta   90.00
_cell.angle_gamma   90.00
#
_symmetry.space_group_name_H-M   'P 1'
#
loop_
_entity.id
_entity.type
_entity.pdbx_description
1 polymer ?
#
loop_
_entity_poly.entity_id
_entity_poly.type
_entity_poly.pdbx_seq_one_letter_code
_entity_poly.pdbx_strand_id
1 'polypeptide(L)'
;MIQHFGSEVFEDSGEEVRRYKLFDDPFNNGKNAIYGLERTISRLVKYIRAGAREEGKERIFVLHGPVGTAKTSIIDLIGRGLEAYTGHDDGAVYSFSWRFGKDFHAEDGGSLGFGGTKPDYAGITNPVAVLGSQMHEHPLLLIPRQARRDLLEKLWRQNDLDKKYPIP
;
A
#
# COMPACT_ATOMS: atom_id res chain seq x y z
N MET A 1 -2.90 3.47 5.76
CA MET A 1 -3.02 4.95 5.64
C MET A 1 -4.11 5.56 6.53
N ILE A 2 -5.41 5.65 6.18
CA ILE A 2 -6.38 6.47 6.98
C ILE A 2 -6.44 6.04 8.46
N GLN A 3 -6.40 4.74 8.73
CA GLN A 3 -6.41 4.20 10.09
C GLN A 3 -5.11 4.47 10.87
N HIS A 4 -3.99 4.75 10.20
CA HIS A 4 -2.70 5.03 10.83
C HIS A 4 -2.75 6.29 11.70
N PHE A 5 -3.48 7.32 11.25
CA PHE A 5 -3.68 8.55 12.01
C PHE A 5 -4.58 8.37 13.25
N GLY A 6 -5.25 7.22 13.37
CA GLY A 6 -6.17 6.92 14.46
C GLY A 6 -7.61 7.38 14.21
N SER A 7 -8.50 6.92 15.08
CA SER A 7 -9.91 7.27 15.06
C SER A 7 -10.49 7.22 16.46
N GLU A 8 -11.48 8.05 16.73
CA GLU A 8 -12.23 8.10 17.98
C GLU A 8 -13.71 7.80 17.70
N VAL A 9 -14.38 7.15 18.65
CA VAL A 9 -15.81 6.88 18.56
C VAL A 9 -16.50 7.79 19.57
N PHE A 10 -17.58 8.43 19.16
CA PHE A 10 -18.38 9.30 20.01
C PHE A 10 -19.85 9.10 19.70
N GLU A 11 -20.70 9.48 20.66
CA GLU A 11 -22.15 9.44 20.49
C GLU A 11 -22.63 10.76 19.90
N ASP A 12 -23.35 10.68 18.78
CA ASP A 12 -24.03 11.81 18.16
C ASP A 12 -25.49 11.44 17.94
N SER A 13 -26.37 12.13 18.67
CA SER A 13 -27.82 11.97 18.55
C SER A 13 -28.29 10.51 18.78
N GLY A 14 -27.67 9.81 19.73
CA GLY A 14 -27.99 8.41 20.08
C GLY A 14 -27.36 7.36 19.17
N GLU A 15 -26.54 7.76 18.19
CA GLU A 15 -25.79 6.85 17.33
C GLU A 15 -24.28 6.95 17.57
N GLU A 16 -23.58 5.81 17.56
CA GLU A 16 -22.13 5.79 17.57
C GLU A 16 -21.56 6.20 16.21
N VAL A 17 -20.85 7.32 16.19
CA VAL A 17 -20.19 7.85 15.00
C VAL A 17 -18.67 7.79 15.19
N ARG A 18 -17.96 7.41 14.12
CA ARG A 18 -16.50 7.35 14.12
C ARG A 18 -15.91 8.60 13.49
N ARG A 19 -15.06 9.29 14.24
CA ARG A 19 -14.22 10.40 13.78
C ARG A 19 -12.83 9.89 13.43
N TYR A 20 -12.34 10.19 12.24
CA TYR A 20 -10.98 9.82 11.83
C TYR A 20 -10.07 11.04 11.95
N LYS A 21 -8.96 10.92 12.70
CA LYS A 21 -8.08 12.05 13.05
C LYS A 21 -7.40 12.70 11.85
N LEU A 22 -7.28 11.96 10.73
CA LEU A 22 -6.80 12.51 9.47
C LEU A 22 -7.60 13.76 9.04
N PHE A 23 -8.91 13.79 9.32
CA PHE A 23 -9.79 14.89 8.92
C PHE A 23 -9.80 16.06 9.91
N ASP A 24 -9.06 15.95 11.02
CA ASP A 24 -8.78 17.06 11.93
C ASP A 24 -7.57 17.90 11.45
N ASP A 25 -7.06 17.63 10.24
CA ASP A 25 -5.93 18.31 9.59
C ASP A 25 -4.66 18.34 10.48
N PRO A 26 -4.01 17.17 10.68
CA PRO A 26 -2.78 17.07 11.46
C PRO A 26 -1.59 17.78 10.79
N PHE A 27 -1.73 18.21 9.53
CA PHE A 27 -0.64 18.79 8.74
C PHE A 27 -0.58 20.32 8.83
N ASN A 28 -1.74 20.98 8.99
CA ASN A 28 -1.81 22.45 9.07
C ASN A 28 -2.48 22.93 10.37
N ASN A 29 -2.37 22.16 11.44
CA ASN A 29 -2.81 22.54 12.77
C ASN A 29 -4.32 22.87 12.83
N GLY A 30 -5.14 22.08 12.11
CA GLY A 30 -6.60 22.21 12.12
C GLY A 30 -7.19 23.26 11.16
N LYS A 31 -6.38 23.95 10.35
CA LYS A 31 -6.86 25.02 9.45
C LYS A 31 -7.93 24.54 8.46
N ASN A 32 -7.76 23.32 7.93
CA ASN A 32 -8.69 22.70 7.00
C ASN A 32 -9.49 21.56 7.65
N ALA A 33 -9.57 21.53 8.97
CA ALA A 33 -10.29 20.48 9.68
C ALA A 33 -11.78 20.44 9.26
N ILE A 34 -12.29 19.22 9.09
CA ILE A 34 -13.64 18.99 8.61
C ILE A 34 -14.52 18.58 9.80
N TYR A 35 -15.65 19.27 9.93
CA TYR A 35 -16.61 19.06 11.02
C TYR A 35 -18.01 18.80 10.45
N GLY A 36 -18.80 17.98 11.13
CA GLY A 36 -20.20 17.71 10.79
C GLY A 36 -20.41 16.78 9.58
N LEU A 37 -19.34 16.15 9.09
CA LEU A 37 -19.38 15.17 7.99
C LEU A 37 -18.90 13.79 8.42
N GLU A 38 -18.85 13.50 9.73
CA GLU A 38 -18.27 12.29 10.31
C GLU A 38 -18.99 11.03 9.83
N ARG A 39 -20.32 11.08 9.66
CA ARG A 39 -21.13 9.98 9.10
C ARG A 39 -20.78 9.73 7.63
N THR A 40 -20.68 10.78 6.83
CA THR A 40 -20.32 10.71 5.40
C THR A 40 -18.89 10.19 5.22
N ILE A 41 -17.94 10.71 6.00
CA ILE A 41 -16.55 10.27 6.01
C ILE A 41 -16.47 8.80 6.44
N SER A 42 -17.20 8.39 7.49
CA SER A 42 -17.24 6.99 7.93
C SER A 42 -17.73 6.05 6.83
N ARG A 43 -18.76 6.46 6.08
CA ARG A 43 -19.25 5.69 4.93
C ARG A 43 -18.21 5.64 3.80
N LEU A 44 -17.55 6.75 3.49
CA LEU A 44 -16.46 6.79 2.50
C LEU A 44 -15.32 5.84 2.88
N VAL A 45 -14.84 5.89 4.12
CA VAL A 45 -13.76 5.01 4.60
C VAL A 45 -14.17 3.54 4.55
N LYS A 46 -15.44 3.22 4.81
CA LYS A 46 -15.97 1.85 4.66
C LYS A 46 -15.83 1.37 3.22
N TYR A 47 -16.17 2.19 2.22
CA TYR A 47 -16.03 1.82 0.82
C TYR A 47 -14.56 1.72 0.38
N ILE A 48 -13.69 2.63 0.83
CA ILE A 48 -12.25 2.54 0.58
C ILE A 48 -11.69 1.22 1.15
N ARG A 49 -12.11 0.83 2.35
CA ARG A 49 -11.71 -0.44 2.97
C ARG A 49 -12.18 -1.65 2.17
N ALA A 50 -13.42 -1.62 1.68
CA ALA A 50 -13.98 -2.69 0.86
C ALA A 50 -13.19 -2.83 -0.46
N GLY A 51 -12.94 -1.71 -1.15
CA GLY A 51 -12.14 -1.67 -2.37
C GLY A 51 -10.70 -2.18 -2.17
N ALA A 52 -10.07 -1.87 -1.03
CA ALA A 52 -8.73 -2.36 -0.68
C ALA A 52 -8.67 -3.87 -0.44
N ARG A 53 -9.80 -4.51 -0.11
CA ARG A 53 -9.92 -5.97 0.05
C ARG A 53 -10.39 -6.67 -1.22
N GLU A 54 -10.53 -5.92 -2.32
CA GLU A 54 -11.21 -6.38 -3.53
C GLU A 54 -12.65 -6.87 -3.27
N GLU A 55 -13.23 -6.43 -2.16
CA GLU A 55 -14.60 -6.68 -1.76
C GLU A 55 -15.48 -5.58 -2.36
N GLY A 56 -16.23 -5.91 -3.43
CA GLY A 56 -17.21 -5.00 -4.03
C GLY A 56 -16.91 -4.60 -5.47
N LYS A 57 -17.91 -3.95 -6.10
CA LYS A 57 -17.86 -3.53 -7.52
C LYS A 57 -17.59 -2.03 -7.71
N GLU A 58 -17.57 -1.28 -6.62
CA GLU A 58 -17.47 0.18 -6.64
C GLU A 58 -16.00 0.59 -6.84
N ARG A 59 -15.67 1.03 -8.06
CA ARG A 59 -14.31 1.50 -8.42
C ARG A 59 -14.22 3.01 -8.56
N ILE A 60 -15.36 3.71 -8.62
CA ILE A 60 -15.45 5.15 -8.86
C ILE A 60 -16.22 5.79 -7.71
N PHE A 61 -15.62 6.81 -7.09
CA PHE A 61 -16.25 7.62 -6.06
C PHE A 61 -16.73 8.94 -6.64
N VAL A 62 -18.00 9.27 -6.45
CA VAL A 62 -18.57 10.57 -6.83
C VAL A 62 -18.93 11.34 -5.57
N LEU A 63 -18.17 12.39 -5.27
CA LEU A 63 -18.48 13.33 -4.20
C LEU A 63 -19.39 14.43 -4.75
N HIS A 64 -20.70 14.30 -4.54
CA HIS A 64 -21.67 15.31 -4.93
C HIS A 64 -22.19 16.09 -3.70
N GLY A 65 -22.59 17.35 -3.90
CA GLY A 65 -23.21 18.18 -2.86
C GLY A 65 -23.14 19.67 -3.19
N PRO A 66 -23.77 20.54 -2.39
CA PRO A 66 -23.71 21.99 -2.54
C PRO A 66 -22.29 22.57 -2.53
N VAL A 67 -22.09 23.76 -3.08
CA VAL A 67 -20.80 24.47 -2.96
C VAL A 67 -20.51 24.72 -1.47
N GLY A 68 -19.25 24.53 -1.04
CA GLY A 68 -18.84 24.71 0.35
C GLY A 68 -18.94 23.47 1.25
N THR A 69 -19.41 22.31 0.78
CA THR A 69 -19.49 21.08 1.62
C THR A 69 -18.20 20.26 1.68
N ALA A 70 -17.05 20.93 1.84
CA ALA A 70 -15.72 20.32 2.08
C ALA A 70 -15.24 19.21 1.11
N LYS A 71 -15.86 19.02 -0.07
CA LYS A 71 -15.51 17.93 -1.02
C LYS A 71 -14.04 17.95 -1.40
N THR A 72 -13.52 19.12 -1.78
CA THR A 72 -12.11 19.30 -2.12
C THR A 72 -11.22 19.11 -0.90
N SER A 73 -11.65 19.59 0.28
CA SER A 73 -10.92 19.43 1.53
C SER A 73 -10.75 17.96 1.92
N ILE A 74 -11.79 17.13 1.71
CA ILE A 74 -11.71 15.67 1.94
C ILE A 74 -10.61 15.06 1.05
N ILE A 75 -10.61 15.39 -0.24
CA ILE A 75 -9.63 14.86 -1.20
C ILE A 75 -8.21 15.34 -0.85
N ASP A 76 -8.05 16.63 -0.51
CA ASP A 76 -6.76 17.21 -0.14
C ASP A 76 -6.17 16.53 1.11
N LEU A 77 -6.96 16.35 2.17
CA LEU A 77 -6.52 15.67 3.39
C LEU A 77 -6.19 14.20 3.16
N ILE A 78 -6.95 13.50 2.31
CA ILE A 78 -6.61 12.12 1.91
C ILE A 78 -5.28 12.08 1.15
N GLY A 79 -5.06 13.02 0.22
CA GLY A 79 -3.81 13.14 -0.54
C GLY A 79 -2.60 13.37 0.36
N ARG A 80 -2.68 14.36 1.26
CA ARG A 80 -1.64 14.64 2.27
C ARG A 80 -1.42 13.46 3.22
N GLY A 81 -2.50 12.80 3.63
CA GLY A 81 -2.46 11.58 4.43
C GLY A 81 -1.71 10.45 3.72
N LEU A 82 -1.88 10.32 2.40
CA LEU A 82 -1.15 9.35 1.60
C LEU A 82 0.33 9.69 1.52
N GLU A 83 0.67 10.92 1.18
CA GLU A 83 2.06 11.38 1.10
C GLU A 83 2.80 11.19 2.42
N ALA A 84 2.23 11.65 3.53
CA ALA A 84 2.80 11.48 4.86
C ALA A 84 2.95 10.00 5.24
N TYR A 85 1.94 9.16 4.95
CA TYR A 85 2.01 7.73 5.24
C TYR A 85 3.07 7.01 4.41
N THR A 86 3.28 7.39 3.14
CA THR A 86 4.31 6.78 2.29
C THR A 86 5.75 7.06 2.76
N GLY A 87 5.96 8.09 3.59
CA GLY A 87 7.25 8.34 4.23
C GLY A 87 7.54 7.47 5.46
N HIS A 88 6.59 6.66 5.93
CA HIS A 88 6.77 5.76 7.07
C HIS A 88 7.09 4.34 6.61
N ASP A 89 7.82 3.58 7.42
CA ASP A 89 8.14 2.16 7.14
C ASP A 89 6.88 1.31 6.90
N ASP A 90 5.83 1.53 7.69
CA ASP A 90 4.51 0.87 7.53
C ASP A 90 3.79 1.21 6.22
N GLY A 91 4.21 2.29 5.56
CA GLY A 91 3.68 2.76 4.27
C GLY A 91 4.55 2.38 3.07
N ALA A 92 5.64 1.66 3.28
CA ALA A 92 6.52 1.22 2.22
C ALA A 92 5.78 0.30 1.23
N VAL A 93 5.94 0.59 -0.06
CA VAL A 93 5.45 -0.26 -1.15
C VAL A 93 6.66 -0.80 -1.91
N TYR A 94 6.73 -2.12 -2.02
CA TYR A 94 7.83 -2.80 -2.70
C TYR A 94 7.43 -3.22 -4.11
N SER A 95 8.35 -3.03 -5.04
CA SER A 95 8.28 -3.50 -6.42
C SER A 95 9.66 -4.03 -6.82
N PHE A 96 9.80 -4.53 -8.05
CA PHE A 96 11.06 -5.02 -8.57
C PHE A 96 11.43 -4.36 -9.91
N SER A 97 12.73 -4.41 -10.22
CA SER A 97 13.26 -4.03 -11.53
C SER A 97 14.30 -5.05 -11.98
N TRP A 98 14.37 -5.24 -13.29
CA TRP A 98 15.40 -6.05 -13.93
C TRP A 98 16.60 -5.18 -14.24
N ARG A 99 17.75 -5.50 -13.65
CA ARG A 99 19.01 -4.79 -13.90
C ARG A 99 19.87 -5.62 -14.84
N PHE A 100 20.40 -5.01 -15.88
CA PHE A 100 21.33 -5.60 -16.83
C PHE A 100 22.62 -4.80 -16.76
N GLY A 101 23.74 -5.41 -16.37
CA GLY A 101 25.06 -4.76 -16.27
C GLY A 101 26.00 -5.20 -17.38
N LYS A 102 27.17 -4.55 -17.51
CA LYS A 102 28.26 -5.16 -18.27
C LYS A 102 28.74 -6.43 -17.58
N ASP A 103 28.66 -6.47 -16.26
CA ASP A 103 28.82 -7.68 -15.44
C ASP A 103 27.73 -8.75 -15.68
N PHE A 104 26.78 -8.51 -16.61
CA PHE A 104 25.92 -9.54 -17.19
C PHE A 104 26.72 -10.39 -18.19
N HIS A 105 27.86 -10.89 -17.70
CA HIS A 105 28.74 -11.86 -18.30
C HIS A 105 28.49 -13.15 -17.47
N ALA A 106 27.78 -14.15 -17.97
CA ALA A 106 28.39 -15.16 -18.84
C ALA A 106 29.66 -14.61 -19.49
N GLU A 107 30.76 -14.69 -18.74
CA GLU A 107 32.09 -14.25 -19.19
C GLU A 107 32.41 -14.84 -20.54
N ASP A 108 33.19 -14.09 -21.32
CA ASP A 108 33.99 -14.56 -22.44
C ASP A 108 33.67 -16.00 -22.91
N GLY A 109 32.80 -16.10 -23.92
CA GLY A 109 32.65 -17.29 -24.76
C GLY A 109 32.65 -18.64 -24.04
N GLY A 110 31.52 -19.04 -23.44
CA GLY A 110 31.40 -20.41 -22.92
C GLY A 110 29.98 -20.86 -22.64
N SER A 111 29.42 -21.62 -23.59
CA SER A 111 28.37 -22.65 -23.46
C SER A 111 27.17 -22.45 -22.51
N LEU A 112 25.95 -22.58 -23.05
CA LEU A 112 24.75 -22.88 -22.26
C LEU A 112 24.97 -24.15 -21.41
N GLY A 113 25.21 -24.00 -20.10
CA GLY A 113 25.43 -25.14 -19.21
C GLY A 113 25.09 -24.87 -17.74
N PHE A 114 24.37 -25.80 -17.14
CA PHE A 114 24.04 -25.89 -15.71
C PHE A 114 25.32 -26.16 -14.90
N GLY A 115 25.86 -25.16 -14.20
CA GLY A 115 27.00 -25.39 -13.32
C GLY A 115 27.77 -24.14 -12.96
N GLY A 116 27.27 -23.37 -12.01
CA GLY A 116 28.02 -22.26 -11.42
C GLY A 116 27.22 -21.61 -10.32
N THR A 117 27.76 -21.62 -9.10
CA THR A 117 27.19 -20.91 -7.95
C THR A 117 27.34 -19.41 -8.23
N LYS A 118 26.30 -18.79 -8.78
CA LYS A 118 26.32 -17.38 -9.17
C LYS A 118 26.23 -16.48 -7.94
N PRO A 119 26.97 -15.36 -7.89
CA PRO A 119 26.82 -14.35 -6.86
C PRO A 119 25.42 -13.74 -6.92
N ASP A 120 25.00 -13.15 -5.79
CA ASP A 120 23.71 -12.52 -5.59
C ASP A 120 23.35 -11.58 -6.76
N TYR A 121 22.20 -11.82 -7.38
CA TYR A 121 21.68 -11.06 -8.52
C TYR A 121 21.38 -9.59 -8.17
N ALA A 122 21.42 -9.21 -6.89
CA ALA A 122 21.35 -7.82 -6.42
C ALA A 122 22.66 -7.02 -6.62
N GLY A 123 23.77 -7.66 -7.03
CA GLY A 123 25.11 -7.08 -7.04
C GLY A 123 25.50 -6.18 -8.22
N ILE A 124 24.61 -5.90 -9.18
CA ILE A 124 24.94 -5.06 -10.35
C ILE A 124 25.05 -3.59 -9.92
N THR A 125 26.27 -3.09 -9.75
CA THR A 125 26.54 -1.71 -9.34
C THR A 125 26.46 -0.72 -10.50
N ASN A 126 26.82 -1.14 -11.72
CA ASN A 126 26.79 -0.32 -12.94
C ASN A 126 25.88 -0.93 -14.03
N PRO A 127 24.55 -0.76 -13.93
CA PRO A 127 23.63 -1.30 -14.93
C PRO A 127 23.73 -0.54 -16.26
N VAL A 128 23.83 -1.28 -17.36
CA VAL A 128 23.63 -0.82 -18.74
C VAL A 128 22.16 -0.54 -19.02
N ALA A 129 21.25 -1.30 -18.41
CA ALA A 129 19.81 -1.05 -18.49
C ALA A 129 19.11 -1.43 -17.18
N VAL A 130 18.06 -0.68 -16.82
CA VAL A 130 17.17 -0.99 -15.69
C VAL A 130 15.73 -0.96 -16.20
N LEU A 131 15.07 -2.11 -16.21
CA LEU A 131 13.67 -2.25 -16.61
C LEU A 131 12.81 -2.43 -15.36
N GLY A 132 12.14 -1.37 -14.93
CA GLY A 132 11.16 -1.45 -13.86
C GLY A 132 9.95 -2.31 -14.24
N SER A 133 9.33 -2.95 -13.25
CA SER A 133 8.00 -3.53 -13.42
C SER A 133 7.01 -2.45 -13.83
N GLN A 134 6.47 -2.54 -15.05
CA GLN A 134 5.50 -1.57 -15.59
C GLN A 134 4.24 -1.46 -14.72
N MET A 135 3.84 -2.57 -14.09
CA MET A 135 2.65 -2.64 -13.26
C MET A 135 2.93 -2.44 -11.77
N HIS A 136 4.15 -2.05 -11.39
CA HIS A 136 4.60 -1.96 -9.99
C HIS A 136 4.20 -3.18 -9.14
N GLU A 137 4.41 -4.37 -9.70
CA GLU A 137 3.99 -5.63 -9.11
C GLU A 137 4.75 -5.98 -7.83
N HIS A 138 4.09 -6.74 -6.95
CA HIS A 138 4.68 -7.17 -5.70
C HIS A 138 5.88 -8.12 -5.95
N PRO A 139 7.04 -7.92 -5.31
CA PRO A 139 8.26 -8.71 -5.58
C PRO A 139 8.10 -10.21 -5.29
N LEU A 140 7.17 -10.59 -4.41
CA LEU A 140 6.83 -12.01 -4.20
C LEU A 140 6.31 -12.71 -5.46
N LEU A 141 5.85 -11.98 -6.48
CA LEU A 141 5.46 -12.57 -7.76
C LEU A 141 6.65 -13.17 -8.53
N LEU A 142 7.88 -12.77 -8.22
CA LEU A 142 9.10 -13.40 -8.76
C LEU A 142 9.32 -14.82 -8.25
N ILE A 143 8.73 -15.17 -7.10
CA ILE A 143 8.88 -16.49 -6.49
C ILE A 143 7.79 -17.42 -7.08
N PRO A 144 8.17 -18.62 -7.60
CA PRO A 144 7.21 -19.60 -8.07
C PRO A 144 6.13 -19.91 -7.04
N ARG A 145 4.89 -20.12 -7.49
CA ARG A 145 3.70 -20.18 -6.62
C ARG A 145 3.85 -21.14 -5.43
N GLN A 146 4.45 -22.32 -5.66
CA GLN A 146 4.62 -23.34 -4.63
C GLN A 146 5.64 -22.91 -3.57
N ALA A 147 6.84 -22.50 -3.99
CA ALA A 147 7.88 -21.99 -3.10
C ALA A 147 7.42 -20.72 -2.35
N ARG A 148 6.65 -19.84 -3.00
CA ARG A 148 6.06 -18.67 -2.36
C ARG A 148 5.10 -19.06 -1.24
N ARG A 149 4.25 -20.06 -1.48
CA ARG A 149 3.31 -20.56 -0.46
C ARG A 149 4.06 -21.10 0.75
N ASP A 150 5.04 -21.98 0.54
CA ASP A 150 5.83 -22.58 1.62
C ASP A 150 6.56 -21.51 2.44
N LEU A 151 7.13 -20.50 1.76
CA LEU A 151 7.77 -19.36 2.39
C LEU A 151 6.78 -18.56 3.24
N LEU A 152 5.61 -18.22 2.69
CA LEU A 152 4.60 -17.45 3.38
C LEU A 152 4.05 -18.21 4.58
N GLU A 153 3.74 -19.50 4.46
CA GLU A 153 3.27 -20.34 5.57
C GLU A 153 4.30 -20.41 6.70
N LYS A 154 5.59 -20.53 6.36
CA LYS A 154 6.67 -20.50 7.35
C LYS A 154 6.74 -19.16 8.09
N LEU A 155 6.69 -18.05 7.35
CA LEU A 155 6.74 -16.71 7.93
C LEU A 155 5.48 -16.39 8.75
N TRP A 156 4.30 -16.85 8.31
CA TRP A 156 3.03 -16.68 9.01
C TRP A 156 3.07 -17.32 10.40
N ARG A 157 3.53 -18.59 10.46
CA ARG A 157 3.66 -19.33 11.72
C ARG A 157 4.71 -18.72 12.65
N GLN A 158 5.82 -18.23 12.10
CA GLN A 158 6.86 -17.58 12.89
C GLN A 158 6.39 -16.29 13.56
N ASN A 159 5.44 -15.57 12.95
CA ASN A 159 4.95 -14.28 13.43
C ASN A 159 3.54 -14.36 14.07
N ASP A 160 3.00 -15.56 14.31
CA ASP A 160 1.66 -15.80 14.90
C ASP A 160 0.53 -15.00 14.20
N LEU A 161 0.62 -14.87 12.87
CA LEU A 161 -0.31 -14.08 12.07
C LEU A 161 -1.64 -14.80 11.77
N ASP A 162 -1.72 -16.10 12.07
CA ASP A 162 -2.89 -16.96 11.84
C ASP A 162 -4.16 -16.47 12.56
N LYS A 163 -4.01 -15.72 13.67
CA LYS A 163 -5.13 -15.17 14.45
C LYS A 163 -5.82 -14.00 13.78
N LYS A 164 -5.14 -13.31 12.86
CA LYS A 164 -5.59 -12.02 12.31
C LYS A 164 -6.00 -12.10 10.84
N TYR A 165 -5.39 -13.01 10.06
CA TYR A 165 -5.67 -13.17 8.64
C TYR A 165 -5.58 -14.66 8.25
N PRO A 166 -6.62 -15.25 7.61
CA PRO A 166 -6.55 -16.62 7.12
C PRO A 166 -5.51 -16.74 6.01
N ILE A 167 -4.79 -17.86 5.99
CA ILE A 167 -3.74 -18.16 5.00
C ILE A 167 -4.39 -18.23 3.60
N PRO A 168 -3.88 -17.51 2.59
CA PRO A 168 -4.41 -17.53 1.21
C PRO A 168 -4.12 -18.83 0.44
#